data_AF-A0A1Y1ZZS7-F1
#
_entry.id   AF-A0A1Y1ZZS7-F1
#
_cell.length_a   1.000
_cell.length_b   1.000
_cell.length_c   1.000
_cell.angle_alpha   90.00
_cell.angle_beta   90.00
_cell.angle_gamma   90.00
#
_symmetry.space_group_name_H-M   'P 1'
#
loop_
_entity.id
_entity.type
_entity.pdbx_description
1 polymer ?
#
loop_
_entity_poly.entity_id
_entity_poly.type
_entity_poly.pdbx_seq_one_letter_code
_entity_poly.pdbx_strand_id
1 'polypeptide(L)'
;MSPAARDMLVATQENSKTFADSFKAHVNSSRIDSKNTVLNLLRKDYPDYHVTEAEEKTASLLEYADAGEAMYILDSDEESFMAARNWRSVGERMEKKSHPGKLVDEYRFARFQYIWQGKEFLVYFVTWKDFLEAQQRNFYVLTPRNEVDIVEVHSVDTDALLLAAGKWTSQLHEEIFVFDDSYWDKSKELWKAVQGSSWDDVILDPEMKDNLIEDVQGFFDNQALYSNFAVPWKRGIILHGVPGNGKTVSIKALMSSLYARKDHIPSLYVKSFADKCNGEQHSIRSIFQKARLTSPCLLIFEDLDSLVNDDVRSYFLNEVDGLESNDGILMIGSTNHLDKLDPAISKRPSRFDRKYHFKLPGEQERTDYARYWRKKLLNNDTVEFPDELCLLVAKLTEGFSFAYMKELFVMALLTLVRGHKFDYFELIEKEDGEKDEVANKSAQLPTAEEKASASVCQCSKTCSTCGLPKETDQAFNCTAQSAKGKSDPKDEVNKKAKMALPEIEIPDPLAENLLLKVIKHQIRVLHAEMDNTSEEQWPSGKKQMSAADGAYSMALMQLRQRRRC
;
A
#
# COMPACT_ATOMS: atom_id res chain seq x y z
N MET A 1 5.06 42.47 47.18
CA MET A 1 6.20 42.50 46.24
C MET A 1 7.42 42.99 47.00
N SER A 2 8.53 42.24 46.95
CA SER A 2 9.80 42.71 47.53
C SER A 2 10.26 43.99 46.81
N PRO A 3 11.02 44.88 47.48
CA PRO A 3 11.58 46.09 46.85
C PRO A 3 12.32 45.79 45.54
N ALA A 4 13.10 44.70 45.51
CA ALA A 4 13.81 44.22 44.31
C ALA A 4 12.89 43.86 43.13
N ALA A 5 11.66 43.40 43.39
CA ALA A 5 10.68 43.10 42.34
C ALA A 5 10.04 44.36 41.73
N ARG A 6 9.99 45.48 42.48
CA ARG A 6 9.54 46.78 41.95
C ARG A 6 10.60 47.41 41.06
N ASP A 7 11.88 47.32 41.44
CA ASP A 7 12.98 47.91 40.68
C ASP A 7 13.13 47.27 39.29
N MET A 8 12.89 45.96 39.18
CA MET A 8 12.92 45.25 37.89
C MET A 8 11.81 45.70 36.92
N LEU A 9 10.60 45.95 37.42
CA LEU A 9 9.47 46.42 36.61
C LEU A 9 9.67 47.87 36.13
N VAL A 10 10.22 48.73 36.99
CA VAL A 10 10.55 50.11 36.64
C VAL A 10 11.67 50.14 35.61
N ALA A 11 12.72 49.33 35.78
CA ALA A 11 13.85 49.26 34.84
C ALA A 11 13.47 48.71 33.45
N THR A 12 12.36 47.98 33.31
CA THR A 12 11.94 47.34 32.05
C THR A 12 10.72 48.01 31.40
N GLN A 13 10.27 49.14 31.93
CA GLN A 13 9.00 49.76 31.56
C GLN A 13 8.99 50.34 30.13
N GLU A 14 10.12 50.86 29.65
CA GLU A 14 10.27 51.30 28.25
C GLU A 14 10.34 50.12 27.27
N ASN A 15 11.05 49.05 27.64
CA ASN A 15 11.10 47.82 26.84
C ASN A 15 9.71 47.18 26.72
N SER A 16 8.92 47.22 27.80
CA SER A 16 7.54 46.73 27.83
C SER A 16 6.63 47.51 26.88
N LYS A 17 6.73 48.85 26.85
CA LYS A 17 6.00 49.68 25.89
C LYS A 17 6.41 49.39 24.45
N THR A 18 7.71 49.33 24.18
CA THR A 18 8.25 49.02 22.85
C THR A 18 7.80 47.65 22.36
N PHE A 19 7.80 46.64 23.24
CA PHE A 19 7.28 45.31 22.95
C PHE A 19 5.77 45.34 22.68
N ALA A 20 5.00 46.07 23.50
CA ALA A 20 3.55 46.20 23.30
C ALA A 20 3.21 46.89 21.97
N ASP A 21 3.97 47.91 21.56
CA ASP A 21 3.78 48.58 20.28
C ASP A 21 4.20 47.70 19.10
N SER A 22 5.30 46.94 19.24
CA SER A 22 5.72 45.94 18.25
C SER A 22 4.70 44.80 18.12
N PHE A 23 4.15 44.33 19.23
CA PHE A 23 3.09 43.33 19.26
C PHE A 23 1.82 43.85 18.61
N LYS A 24 1.38 45.08 18.94
CA LYS A 24 0.24 45.75 18.31
C LYS A 24 0.46 45.92 16.81
N ALA A 25 1.64 46.33 16.37
CA ALA A 25 1.97 46.44 14.96
C ALA A 25 1.92 45.09 14.26
N HIS A 26 2.39 44.01 14.91
CA HIS A 26 2.31 42.66 14.37
C HIS A 26 0.87 42.16 14.24
N VAL A 27 0.04 42.29 15.28
CA VAL A 27 -1.35 41.78 15.25
C VAL A 27 -2.28 42.63 14.39
N ASN A 28 -1.98 43.93 14.23
CA ASN A 28 -2.74 44.83 13.35
C ASN A 28 -2.14 44.94 11.94
N SER A 29 -1.09 44.18 11.62
CA SER A 29 -0.50 44.21 10.28
C SER A 29 -1.50 43.70 9.25
N SER A 30 -1.63 44.42 8.13
CA SER A 30 -2.51 44.03 7.03
C SER A 30 -2.12 42.65 6.50
N ARG A 31 -3.05 41.70 6.55
CA ARG A 31 -2.91 40.42 5.85
C ARG A 31 -3.25 40.65 4.38
N ILE A 32 -2.36 40.23 3.49
CA ILE A 32 -2.58 40.35 2.04
C ILE A 32 -3.41 39.15 1.62
N ASP A 33 -4.57 39.41 1.04
CA ASP A 33 -5.33 38.41 0.32
C ASP A 33 -4.77 38.34 -1.11
N SER A 34 -3.93 37.34 -1.35
CA SER A 34 -3.26 37.13 -2.63
C SER A 34 -4.26 37.00 -3.78
N LYS A 35 -5.37 36.28 -3.54
CA LYS A 35 -6.44 36.02 -4.51
C LYS A 35 -7.08 37.34 -4.98
N ASN A 36 -7.56 38.13 -4.04
CA ASN A 36 -8.18 39.43 -4.35
C ASN A 36 -7.18 40.44 -4.93
N THR A 37 -5.92 40.39 -4.49
CA THR A 37 -4.88 41.29 -4.99
C THR A 37 -4.61 41.05 -6.48
N VAL A 38 -4.42 39.80 -6.89
CA VAL A 38 -4.17 39.44 -8.30
C VAL A 38 -5.36 39.82 -9.18
N LEU A 39 -6.58 39.50 -8.75
CA LEU A 39 -7.80 39.86 -9.50
C LEU A 39 -7.92 41.37 -9.72
N ASN A 40 -7.63 42.17 -8.70
CA ASN A 40 -7.69 43.63 -8.79
C ASN A 40 -6.59 44.22 -9.66
N LEU A 41 -5.38 43.64 -9.63
CA LEU A 41 -4.28 44.05 -10.53
C LEU A 41 -4.64 43.80 -11.98
N LEU A 42 -5.14 42.61 -12.32
CA LEU A 42 -5.55 42.28 -13.69
C LEU A 42 -6.68 43.19 -14.18
N ARG A 43 -7.69 43.47 -13.36
CA ARG A 43 -8.79 44.37 -13.73
C ARG A 43 -8.33 45.81 -13.93
N LYS A 44 -7.31 46.25 -13.18
CA LYS A 44 -6.72 47.59 -13.30
C LYS A 44 -5.90 47.73 -14.59
N ASP A 45 -5.10 46.72 -14.91
CA ASP A 45 -4.18 46.75 -16.05
C ASP A 45 -4.91 46.45 -17.38
N TYR A 46 -6.04 45.75 -17.33
CA TYR A 46 -6.90 45.43 -18.48
C TYR A 46 -8.33 45.96 -18.30
N PRO A 47 -8.55 47.30 -18.34
CA PRO A 47 -9.87 47.88 -18.12
C PRO A 47 -10.88 47.46 -19.19
N ASP A 48 -10.42 47.27 -20.43
CA ASP A 48 -11.24 46.88 -21.58
C ASP A 48 -11.52 45.36 -21.64
N TYR A 49 -11.03 44.59 -20.66
CA TYR A 49 -11.28 43.15 -20.57
C TYR A 49 -12.14 42.80 -19.37
N HIS A 50 -12.98 41.78 -19.56
CA HIS A 50 -13.63 41.05 -18.51
C HIS A 50 -12.67 39.98 -17.99
N VAL A 51 -12.48 39.92 -16.66
CA VAL A 51 -11.58 38.98 -15.98
C VAL A 51 -12.42 37.99 -15.19
N THR A 52 -12.35 36.71 -15.55
CA THR A 52 -12.98 35.60 -14.83
C THR A 52 -11.92 34.76 -14.13
N GLU A 53 -12.11 34.51 -12.85
CA GLU A 53 -11.25 33.62 -12.07
C GLU A 53 -11.80 32.19 -12.08
N ALA A 54 -10.93 31.21 -12.26
CA ALA A 54 -11.26 29.78 -12.20
C ALA A 54 -10.17 28.99 -11.46
N GLU A 55 -10.56 28.03 -10.63
CA GLU A 55 -9.62 27.16 -9.91
C GLU A 55 -9.15 26.01 -10.80
N GLU A 56 -7.84 25.76 -10.86
CA GLU A 56 -7.25 24.73 -11.74
C GLU A 56 -7.81 23.33 -11.47
N LYS A 57 -8.09 23.01 -10.20
CA LYS A 57 -8.65 21.71 -9.79
C LYS A 57 -10.06 21.45 -10.30
N THR A 58 -10.84 22.50 -10.59
CA THR A 58 -12.23 22.38 -11.04
C THR A 58 -12.34 22.45 -12.55
N ALA A 59 -11.48 23.25 -13.20
CA ALA A 59 -11.38 23.35 -14.65
C ALA A 59 -9.91 23.54 -15.07
N SER A 60 -9.24 22.43 -15.41
CA SER A 60 -7.83 22.46 -15.81
C SER A 60 -7.70 22.80 -17.29
N LEU A 61 -7.53 24.08 -17.61
CA LEU A 61 -7.44 24.56 -19.00
C LEU A 61 -6.21 24.03 -19.74
N LEU A 62 -5.08 23.88 -19.05
CA LEU A 62 -3.84 23.37 -19.65
C LEU A 62 -3.96 21.88 -19.98
N GLU A 63 -4.47 21.05 -19.07
CA GLU A 63 -4.67 19.62 -19.33
C GLU A 63 -5.72 19.38 -20.42
N TYR A 64 -6.80 20.17 -20.41
CA TYR A 64 -7.84 20.14 -21.44
C TYR A 64 -7.26 20.42 -22.84
N ALA A 65 -6.37 21.40 -22.94
CA ALA A 65 -5.68 21.71 -24.19
C ALA A 65 -4.62 20.67 -24.57
N ASP A 66 -3.84 20.16 -23.61
CA ASP A 66 -2.86 19.09 -23.85
C ASP A 66 -3.52 17.80 -24.35
N ALA A 67 -4.81 17.58 -24.02
CA ALA A 67 -5.64 16.50 -24.55
C ALA A 67 -6.12 16.73 -26.00
N GLY A 68 -5.83 17.90 -26.59
CA GLY A 68 -6.19 18.26 -27.95
C GLY A 68 -7.56 18.93 -28.11
N GLU A 69 -8.25 19.21 -27.01
CA GLU A 69 -9.58 19.86 -27.03
C GLU A 69 -9.50 21.38 -27.23
N ALA A 70 -8.33 21.96 -26.98
CA ALA A 70 -8.01 23.37 -27.18
C ALA A 70 -6.52 23.53 -27.52
N MET A 71 -6.09 24.75 -27.84
CA MET A 71 -4.69 25.08 -28.06
C MET A 71 -4.29 26.22 -27.12
N TYR A 72 -3.09 26.17 -26.55
CA TYR A 72 -2.49 27.31 -25.90
C TYR A 72 -1.08 27.57 -26.41
N ILE A 73 -0.70 28.84 -26.39
CA ILE A 73 0.63 29.30 -26.76
C ILE A 73 1.13 30.13 -25.58
N LEU A 74 2.25 29.71 -24.97
CA LEU A 74 2.89 30.47 -23.91
C LEU A 74 3.42 31.78 -24.49
N ASP A 75 3.14 32.86 -23.79
CA ASP A 75 3.77 34.14 -24.05
C ASP A 75 5.19 34.16 -23.47
N SER A 76 6.19 34.09 -24.36
CA SER A 76 7.59 33.92 -24.00
C SER A 76 8.40 35.22 -24.02
N ASP A 77 7.76 36.38 -24.17
CA ASP A 77 8.50 37.65 -24.26
C ASP A 77 9.22 37.97 -22.94
N GLU A 78 10.55 38.14 -23.02
CA GLU A 78 11.52 38.59 -22.00
C GLU A 78 11.17 38.29 -20.52
N GLU A 79 11.25 37.02 -20.10
CA GLU A 79 11.10 36.61 -18.68
C GLU A 79 9.75 36.97 -18.03
N SER A 80 8.72 37.25 -18.83
CA SER A 80 7.37 37.60 -18.35
C SER A 80 6.63 36.45 -17.63
N PHE A 81 7.18 35.24 -17.63
CA PHE A 81 6.68 34.10 -16.88
C PHE A 81 7.69 33.63 -15.83
N MET A 82 7.18 33.16 -14.71
CA MET A 82 7.96 32.57 -13.63
C MET A 82 7.68 31.07 -13.62
N ALA A 83 8.63 30.23 -14.02
CA ALA A 83 8.51 28.78 -13.93
C ALA A 83 9.75 28.13 -13.34
N ALA A 84 9.55 27.04 -12.60
CA ALA A 84 10.63 26.12 -12.27
C ALA A 84 10.71 25.08 -13.39
N ARG A 85 11.86 24.98 -14.06
CA ARG A 85 12.08 23.95 -15.07
C ARG A 85 12.53 22.66 -14.40
N ASN A 86 11.61 21.72 -14.30
CA ASN A 86 11.81 20.47 -13.58
C ASN A 86 12.09 19.33 -14.55
N TRP A 87 13.10 18.51 -14.24
CA TRP A 87 13.31 17.26 -14.94
C TRP A 87 12.40 16.18 -14.37
N ARG A 88 11.60 15.54 -15.23
CA ARG A 88 10.83 14.34 -14.90
C ARG A 88 11.42 13.14 -15.63
N SER A 89 11.62 12.04 -14.89
CA SER A 89 12.05 10.79 -15.51
C SER A 89 10.94 10.23 -16.40
N VAL A 90 11.30 9.68 -17.55
CA VAL A 90 10.37 8.93 -18.40
C VAL A 90 10.49 7.46 -18.06
N GLY A 91 9.36 6.85 -17.74
CA GLY A 91 9.24 5.39 -17.67
C GLY A 91 9.93 4.70 -16.51
N GLU A 92 9.92 3.37 -16.59
CA GLU A 92 10.57 2.48 -15.63
C GLU A 92 12.10 2.38 -15.88
N ARG A 93 12.80 1.74 -14.95
CA ARG A 93 14.28 1.73 -14.82
C ARG A 93 15.06 1.44 -16.11
N MET A 94 14.51 0.67 -17.04
CA MET A 94 15.14 0.33 -18.33
C MET A 94 15.01 1.46 -19.37
N GLU A 95 13.85 2.12 -19.43
CA GLU A 95 13.62 3.28 -20.32
C GLU A 95 14.45 4.49 -19.90
N LYS A 96 14.74 4.63 -18.60
CA LYS A 96 15.60 5.70 -18.05
C LYS A 96 17.04 5.69 -18.59
N LYS A 97 17.54 4.55 -19.08
CA LYS A 97 18.89 4.48 -19.67
C LYS A 97 18.95 5.02 -21.09
N SER A 98 17.85 4.89 -21.83
CA SER A 98 17.76 5.27 -23.25
C SER A 98 17.06 6.61 -23.46
N HIS A 99 16.28 7.10 -22.47
CA HIS A 99 15.52 8.33 -22.58
C HIS A 99 16.10 9.42 -21.66
N PRO A 100 16.42 10.62 -22.17
CA PRO A 100 16.98 11.72 -21.36
C PRO A 100 15.99 12.33 -20.34
N GLY A 101 14.83 11.69 -20.11
CA GLY A 101 13.70 12.27 -19.38
C GLY A 101 12.90 13.29 -20.20
N LYS A 102 11.99 14.00 -19.53
CA LYS A 102 11.22 15.12 -20.06
C LYS A 102 11.43 16.33 -19.16
N LEU A 103 11.65 17.50 -19.76
CA LEU A 103 11.60 18.75 -19.02
C LEU A 103 10.15 19.20 -18.97
N VAL A 104 9.69 19.55 -17.77
CA VAL A 104 8.34 20.06 -17.52
C VAL A 104 8.49 21.37 -16.77
N ASP A 105 7.84 22.40 -17.28
CA ASP A 105 7.82 23.70 -16.62
C ASP A 105 6.68 23.70 -15.59
N GLU A 106 7.03 23.97 -14.34
CA GLU A 106 6.06 24.22 -13.27
C GLU A 106 5.90 25.72 -13.10
N TYR A 107 4.84 26.26 -13.71
CA TYR A 107 4.55 27.68 -13.70
C TYR A 107 4.13 28.15 -12.31
N ARG A 108 4.73 29.24 -11.84
CA ARG A 108 4.24 30.05 -10.72
C ARG A 108 3.40 31.22 -11.21
N PHE A 109 3.79 31.78 -12.35
CA PHE A 109 3.09 32.85 -13.04
C PHE A 109 3.34 32.66 -14.54
N ALA A 110 2.30 32.64 -15.36
CA ALA A 110 2.45 32.55 -16.81
C ALA A 110 1.24 33.17 -17.51
N ARG A 111 1.44 33.63 -18.75
CA ARG A 111 0.40 34.14 -19.64
C ARG A 111 0.36 33.31 -20.90
N PHE A 112 -0.85 32.99 -21.36
CA PHE A 112 -1.08 32.17 -22.53
C PHE A 112 -2.09 32.83 -23.45
N GLN A 113 -1.84 32.78 -24.76
CA GLN A 113 -2.92 32.90 -25.75
C GLN A 113 -3.60 31.54 -25.83
N TYR A 114 -4.90 31.49 -25.54
CA TYR A 114 -5.68 30.27 -25.48
C TYR A 114 -6.76 30.30 -26.56
N ILE A 115 -6.86 29.23 -27.34
CA ILE A 115 -7.75 29.13 -28.50
C ILE A 115 -8.65 27.92 -28.33
N TRP A 116 -9.96 28.14 -28.30
CA TRP A 116 -10.97 27.09 -28.17
C TRP A 116 -12.15 27.38 -29.08
N GLN A 117 -12.52 26.41 -29.92
CA GLN A 117 -13.60 26.54 -30.91
C GLN A 117 -13.50 27.80 -31.80
N GLY A 118 -12.27 28.22 -32.14
CA GLY A 118 -12.01 29.41 -32.96
C GLY A 118 -12.11 30.75 -32.23
N LYS A 119 -12.35 30.74 -30.90
CA LYS A 119 -12.33 31.92 -30.04
C LYS A 119 -11.00 32.03 -29.32
N GLU A 120 -10.51 33.25 -29.17
CA GLU A 120 -9.25 33.55 -28.52
C GLU A 120 -9.49 34.17 -27.14
N PHE A 121 -8.72 33.70 -26.16
CA PHE A 121 -8.74 34.13 -24.78
C PHE A 121 -7.32 34.44 -24.33
N LEU A 122 -7.17 35.43 -23.45
CA LEU A 122 -5.90 35.66 -22.77
C LEU A 122 -5.98 35.03 -21.38
N VAL A 123 -5.15 34.03 -21.11
CA VAL A 123 -5.22 33.25 -19.86
C VAL A 123 -3.97 33.47 -19.03
N TYR A 124 -4.15 33.93 -17.79
CA TYR A 124 -3.08 33.96 -16.79
C TYR A 124 -3.19 32.73 -15.88
N PHE A 125 -2.07 32.08 -15.63
CA PHE A 125 -1.95 31.04 -14.61
C PHE A 125 -1.12 31.57 -13.45
N VAL A 126 -1.66 31.52 -12.24
CA VAL A 126 -0.99 32.03 -11.04
C VAL A 126 -1.05 31.01 -9.93
N THR A 127 0.08 30.81 -9.28
CA THR A 127 0.25 29.90 -8.15
C THR A 127 0.82 30.65 -6.96
N TRP A 128 0.23 30.44 -5.79
CA TRP A 128 0.74 30.96 -4.53
C TRP A 128 0.52 29.96 -3.40
N LYS A 129 1.06 30.29 -2.22
CA LYS A 129 0.90 29.49 -1.02
C LYS A 129 0.53 30.42 0.14
N ASP A 130 -0.69 30.29 0.63
CA ASP A 130 -1.13 31.01 1.81
C ASP A 130 -0.73 30.25 3.09
N PHE A 131 -0.66 30.96 4.22
CA PHE A 131 -0.23 30.38 5.49
C PHE A 131 -1.24 29.34 5.97
N LEU A 132 -0.78 28.10 6.22
CA LEU A 132 -1.58 26.92 6.61
C LEU A 132 -2.47 26.32 5.51
N GLU A 133 -2.48 26.86 4.30
CA GLU A 133 -3.23 26.28 3.17
C GLU A 133 -2.32 25.52 2.20
N ALA A 134 -2.95 24.63 1.42
CA ALA A 134 -2.30 24.01 0.28
C ALA A 134 -1.92 25.07 -0.77
N GLN A 135 -0.98 24.73 -1.63
CA GLN A 135 -0.62 25.57 -2.78
C GLN A 135 -1.86 25.78 -3.66
N GLN A 136 -2.25 27.04 -3.85
CA GLN A 136 -3.39 27.44 -4.66
C GLN A 136 -2.91 27.66 -6.10
N ARG A 137 -3.71 27.24 -7.08
CA ARG A 137 -3.42 27.30 -8.52
C ARG A 137 -4.68 27.75 -9.25
N ASN A 138 -4.66 28.97 -9.79
CA ASN A 138 -5.84 29.57 -10.43
C ASN A 138 -5.51 30.06 -11.83
N PHE A 139 -6.52 29.94 -12.70
CA PHE A 139 -6.57 30.60 -14.00
C PHE A 139 -7.35 31.92 -13.88
N TYR A 140 -6.89 32.93 -14.60
CA TYR A 140 -7.63 34.16 -14.86
C TYR A 140 -7.81 34.30 -16.36
N VAL A 141 -9.05 34.13 -16.83
CA VAL A 141 -9.43 34.17 -18.24
C VAL A 141 -9.92 35.58 -18.57
N LEU A 142 -9.24 36.22 -19.52
CA LEU A 142 -9.53 37.56 -20.00
C LEU A 142 -10.20 37.50 -21.37
N THR A 143 -11.34 38.18 -21.48
CA THR A 143 -12.09 38.35 -22.74
C THR A 143 -12.39 39.83 -22.97
N PRO A 144 -12.36 40.34 -24.22
CA PRO A 144 -12.70 41.73 -24.50
C PRO A 144 -14.12 42.08 -24.01
N ARG A 145 -14.31 43.27 -23.43
CA ARG A 145 -15.63 43.75 -23.01
C ARG A 145 -16.44 44.20 -24.22
N ASN A 146 -17.19 43.28 -24.79
CA ASN A 146 -18.28 43.59 -25.71
C ASN A 146 -19.62 43.44 -24.96
N GLU A 147 -20.48 44.47 -24.98
CA GLU A 147 -21.76 44.47 -24.24
C GLU A 147 -22.71 43.32 -24.63
N VAL A 148 -22.51 42.71 -25.80
CA VAL A 148 -23.34 41.62 -26.33
C VAL A 148 -22.99 40.26 -25.70
N ASP A 149 -21.76 40.08 -25.23
CA ASP A 149 -21.24 38.77 -24.76
C ASP A 149 -21.18 38.67 -23.22
N ILE A 150 -21.61 39.72 -22.50
CA ILE A 150 -21.64 39.76 -21.03
C ILE A 150 -23.10 39.65 -20.54
N VAL A 151 -23.45 38.51 -19.95
CA VAL A 151 -24.76 38.25 -19.32
C VAL A 151 -24.58 38.11 -17.82
N GLU A 152 -25.40 38.80 -17.02
CA GLU A 152 -25.32 38.74 -15.55
C GLU A 152 -23.91 39.02 -14.97
N VAL A 153 -23.13 39.90 -15.63
CA VAL A 153 -21.75 40.27 -15.25
C VAL A 153 -20.70 39.18 -15.55
N HIS A 154 -21.06 38.12 -16.29
CA HIS A 154 -20.15 37.05 -16.72
C HIS A 154 -20.05 36.96 -18.25
N SER A 155 -18.88 36.52 -18.75
CA SER A 155 -18.64 36.33 -20.18
C SER A 155 -19.17 34.97 -20.62
N VAL A 156 -20.14 34.96 -21.55
CA VAL A 156 -20.79 33.73 -22.03
C VAL A 156 -19.78 32.75 -22.61
N ASP A 157 -18.75 33.27 -23.28
CA ASP A 157 -17.71 32.48 -23.94
C ASP A 157 -16.76 31.84 -22.95
N THR A 158 -16.39 32.59 -21.90
CA THR A 158 -15.58 32.08 -20.81
C THR A 158 -16.34 31.00 -20.04
N ASP A 159 -17.63 31.23 -19.75
CA ASP A 159 -18.45 30.25 -19.05
C ASP A 159 -18.59 28.94 -19.85
N ALA A 160 -18.80 29.04 -21.17
CA ALA A 160 -18.85 27.88 -22.05
C ALA A 160 -17.52 27.10 -22.05
N LEU A 161 -16.39 27.79 -22.08
CA LEU A 161 -15.05 27.18 -21.97
C LEU A 161 -14.87 26.49 -20.62
N LEU A 162 -15.18 27.17 -19.51
CA LEU A 162 -15.03 26.62 -18.16
C LEU A 162 -15.95 25.43 -17.90
N LEU A 163 -17.18 25.45 -18.46
CA LEU A 163 -18.09 24.31 -18.40
C LEU A 163 -17.55 23.11 -19.20
N ALA A 164 -17.00 23.35 -20.39
CA ALA A 164 -16.40 22.29 -21.22
C ALA A 164 -15.16 21.69 -20.56
N ALA A 165 -14.21 22.54 -20.13
CA ALA A 165 -13.00 22.13 -19.45
C ALA A 165 -13.32 21.46 -18.11
N GLY A 166 -14.24 22.02 -17.31
CA GLY A 166 -14.64 21.46 -16.03
C GLY A 166 -15.36 20.10 -16.16
N LYS A 167 -16.21 19.94 -17.18
CA LYS A 167 -16.79 18.63 -17.51
C LYS A 167 -15.68 17.63 -17.85
N TRP A 168 -14.72 18.01 -18.67
CA TRP A 168 -13.59 17.14 -19.02
C TRP A 168 -12.71 16.82 -17.80
N THR A 169 -12.37 17.81 -16.98
CA THR A 169 -11.58 17.63 -15.74
C THR A 169 -12.31 16.74 -14.73
N SER A 170 -13.64 16.75 -14.70
CA SER A 170 -14.39 15.84 -13.81
C SER A 170 -14.33 14.37 -14.22
N GLN A 171 -14.07 14.09 -15.50
CA GLN A 171 -13.98 12.74 -16.05
C GLN A 171 -12.59 12.12 -15.82
N LEU A 172 -12.53 10.79 -15.84
CA LEU A 172 -11.27 10.03 -15.74
C LEU A 172 -10.73 9.75 -17.14
N HIS A 173 -9.45 10.03 -17.36
CA HIS A 173 -8.78 9.83 -18.65
C HIS A 173 -7.66 8.79 -18.49
N GLU A 174 -8.05 7.52 -18.42
CA GLU A 174 -7.13 6.39 -18.16
C GLU A 174 -6.43 6.50 -16.79
N GLU A 175 -7.24 6.77 -15.77
CA GLU A 175 -6.79 7.14 -14.42
C GLU A 175 -7.60 6.42 -13.35
N ILE A 176 -7.02 6.31 -12.16
CA ILE A 176 -7.70 5.86 -10.95
C ILE A 176 -7.59 6.96 -9.91
N PHE A 177 -8.69 7.28 -9.24
CA PHE A 177 -8.66 8.22 -8.12
C PHE A 177 -7.97 7.56 -6.92
N VAL A 178 -6.94 8.23 -6.39
CA VAL A 178 -6.18 7.81 -5.22
C VAL A 178 -6.31 8.89 -4.15
N PHE A 179 -6.72 8.51 -2.94
CA PHE A 179 -6.71 9.39 -1.79
C PHE A 179 -5.45 9.14 -0.96
N ASP A 180 -4.63 10.17 -0.82
CA ASP A 180 -3.41 10.17 0.00
C ASP A 180 -3.17 11.58 0.57
N ASP A 181 -2.62 11.67 1.79
CA ASP A 181 -2.24 12.95 2.42
C ASP A 181 -3.34 14.05 2.37
N SER A 182 -4.60 13.66 2.61
CA SER A 182 -5.82 14.48 2.65
C SER A 182 -6.38 15.05 1.34
N TYR A 183 -5.90 14.58 0.18
CA TYR A 183 -6.47 14.97 -1.12
C TYR A 183 -6.66 13.79 -2.06
N TRP A 184 -7.57 13.99 -3.03
CA TRP A 184 -7.76 13.09 -4.16
C TRP A 184 -6.84 13.49 -5.30
N ASP A 185 -6.11 12.52 -5.84
CA ASP A 185 -5.29 12.66 -7.04
C ASP A 185 -5.70 11.62 -8.09
N LYS A 186 -5.39 11.88 -9.37
CA LYS A 186 -5.64 10.96 -10.48
C LYS A 186 -4.35 10.25 -10.86
N SER A 187 -4.24 8.97 -10.53
CA SER A 187 -3.03 8.19 -10.79
C SER A 187 -3.12 7.40 -12.10
N LYS A 188 -2.41 7.88 -13.14
CA LYS A 188 -2.14 7.11 -14.37
C LYS A 188 -1.22 5.91 -14.12
N GLU A 189 -0.33 6.02 -13.15
CA GLU A 189 0.62 4.97 -12.78
C GLU A 189 -0.10 3.75 -12.21
N LEU A 190 -1.01 3.98 -11.26
CA LEU A 190 -1.85 2.92 -10.72
C LEU A 190 -2.76 2.32 -11.79
N TRP A 191 -3.32 3.16 -12.68
CA TRP A 191 -4.13 2.68 -13.80
C TRP A 191 -3.36 1.72 -14.70
N LYS A 192 -2.14 2.08 -15.13
CA LYS A 192 -1.28 1.18 -15.92
C LYS A 192 -0.98 -0.14 -15.20
N ALA A 193 -0.73 -0.08 -13.89
CA ALA A 193 -0.48 -1.27 -13.09
C ALA A 193 -1.72 -2.19 -12.96
N VAL A 194 -2.92 -1.63 -13.10
CA VAL A 194 -4.20 -2.36 -13.02
C VAL A 194 -4.63 -2.93 -14.38
N GLN A 195 -4.47 -2.20 -15.48
CA GLN A 195 -4.97 -2.59 -16.81
C GLN A 195 -4.42 -3.94 -17.31
N GLY A 196 -3.22 -4.35 -16.87
CA GLY A 196 -2.66 -5.66 -17.21
C GLY A 196 -3.19 -6.83 -16.38
N SER A 197 -4.08 -6.59 -15.42
CA SER A 197 -4.59 -7.63 -14.53
C SER A 197 -5.84 -8.30 -15.13
N SER A 198 -5.77 -9.61 -15.38
CA SER A 198 -6.92 -10.44 -15.75
C SER A 198 -7.31 -11.37 -14.59
N TRP A 199 -8.58 -11.73 -14.52
CA TRP A 199 -9.02 -12.83 -13.67
C TRP A 199 -8.35 -14.16 -14.03
N ASP A 200 -7.91 -14.35 -15.27
CA ASP A 200 -7.19 -15.55 -15.69
C ASP A 200 -5.84 -15.72 -14.97
N ASP A 201 -5.23 -14.62 -14.54
CA ASP A 201 -3.97 -14.61 -13.79
C ASP A 201 -4.18 -14.78 -12.28
N VAL A 202 -5.45 -14.76 -11.82
CA VAL A 202 -5.81 -14.91 -10.41
C VAL A 202 -6.21 -16.36 -10.15
N ILE A 203 -5.32 -17.05 -9.44
CA ILE A 203 -5.51 -18.43 -8.98
C ILE A 203 -6.15 -18.41 -7.60
N LEU A 204 -7.37 -18.92 -7.54
CA LEU A 204 -8.20 -19.08 -6.35
C LEU A 204 -9.09 -20.30 -6.55
N ASP A 205 -9.66 -20.80 -5.46
CA ASP A 205 -10.79 -21.72 -5.49
C ASP A 205 -11.86 -21.23 -6.51
N PRO A 206 -12.24 -22.07 -7.49
CA PRO A 206 -13.15 -21.64 -8.56
C PRO A 206 -14.50 -21.14 -8.06
N GLU A 207 -15.08 -21.81 -7.06
CA GLU A 207 -16.37 -21.41 -6.49
C GLU A 207 -16.25 -20.05 -5.78
N MET A 208 -15.18 -19.85 -4.99
CA MET A 208 -14.90 -18.56 -4.35
C MET A 208 -14.73 -17.43 -5.38
N LYS A 209 -13.99 -17.70 -6.46
CA LYS A 209 -13.71 -16.74 -7.52
C LYS A 209 -14.99 -16.32 -8.26
N ASP A 210 -15.80 -17.29 -8.68
CA ASP A 210 -17.05 -17.04 -9.40
C ASP A 210 -18.03 -16.25 -8.53
N ASN A 211 -18.19 -16.65 -7.26
CA ASN A 211 -19.04 -15.93 -6.31
C ASN A 211 -18.60 -14.48 -6.09
N LEU A 212 -17.28 -14.23 -5.97
CA LEU A 212 -16.75 -12.88 -5.80
C LEU A 212 -17.00 -12.00 -7.03
N ILE A 213 -16.81 -12.56 -8.23
CA ILE A 213 -17.10 -11.87 -9.49
C ILE A 213 -18.60 -11.56 -9.58
N GLU A 214 -19.47 -12.54 -9.30
CA GLU A 214 -20.92 -12.38 -9.35
C GLU A 214 -21.42 -11.36 -8.32
N ASP A 215 -20.94 -11.41 -7.07
CA ASP A 215 -21.34 -10.46 -6.02
C ASP A 215 -21.00 -9.01 -6.41
N VAL A 216 -19.86 -8.78 -7.09
CA VAL A 216 -19.43 -7.43 -7.51
C VAL A 216 -20.08 -7.00 -8.81
N GLN A 217 -19.98 -7.79 -9.88
CA GLN A 217 -20.57 -7.42 -11.17
C GLN A 217 -22.10 -7.39 -11.09
N GLY A 218 -22.70 -8.39 -10.44
CA GLY A 218 -24.13 -8.48 -10.21
C GLY A 218 -24.67 -7.34 -9.35
N PHE A 219 -23.87 -6.76 -8.45
CA PHE A 219 -24.29 -5.54 -7.73
C PHE A 219 -24.55 -4.36 -8.68
N PHE A 220 -23.67 -4.14 -9.65
CA PHE A 220 -23.81 -3.06 -10.62
C PHE A 220 -24.86 -3.37 -11.69
N ASP A 221 -24.92 -4.62 -12.18
CA ASP A 221 -25.87 -5.04 -13.21
C ASP A 221 -27.34 -5.00 -12.73
N ASN A 222 -27.57 -5.20 -11.44
CA ASN A 222 -28.91 -5.36 -10.88
C ASN A 222 -29.47 -4.10 -10.21
N GLN A 223 -28.97 -2.90 -10.49
CA GLN A 223 -29.45 -1.63 -9.89
C GLN A 223 -30.98 -1.52 -9.86
N ALA A 224 -31.65 -1.83 -10.99
CA ALA A 224 -33.11 -1.77 -11.10
C ALA A 224 -33.83 -2.73 -10.13
N LEU A 225 -33.26 -3.91 -9.86
CA LEU A 225 -33.82 -4.85 -8.90
C LEU A 225 -33.75 -4.32 -7.47
N TYR A 226 -32.63 -3.68 -7.08
CA TYR A 226 -32.52 -3.04 -5.77
C TYR A 226 -33.63 -2.00 -5.55
N SER A 227 -33.86 -1.16 -6.57
CA SER A 227 -34.95 -0.17 -6.53
C SER A 227 -36.32 -0.82 -6.44
N ASN A 228 -36.60 -1.84 -7.26
CA ASN A 228 -37.90 -2.54 -7.28
C ASN A 228 -38.22 -3.26 -5.96
N PHE A 229 -37.21 -3.82 -5.28
CA PHE A 229 -37.38 -4.50 -4.00
C PHE A 229 -37.25 -3.55 -2.79
N ALA A 230 -37.07 -2.24 -3.02
CA ALA A 230 -36.83 -1.24 -1.97
C ALA A 230 -35.67 -1.61 -1.03
N VAL A 231 -34.62 -2.23 -1.58
CA VAL A 231 -33.40 -2.59 -0.85
C VAL A 231 -32.35 -1.50 -1.11
N PRO A 232 -31.63 -1.01 -0.07
CA PRO A 232 -30.55 -0.05 -0.26
C PRO A 232 -29.51 -0.57 -1.26
N TRP A 233 -29.21 0.22 -2.29
CA TRP A 233 -28.25 -0.16 -3.32
C TRP A 233 -26.82 0.14 -2.85
N LYS A 234 -26.41 -0.50 -1.76
CA LYS A 234 -25.05 -0.42 -1.21
C LYS A 234 -24.58 -1.82 -0.83
N ARG A 235 -23.27 -2.06 -0.95
CA ARG A 235 -22.67 -3.36 -0.60
C ARG A 235 -21.30 -3.16 0.00
N GLY A 236 -20.97 -3.93 1.03
CA GLY A 236 -19.60 -4.03 1.55
C GLY A 236 -19.08 -5.46 1.51
N ILE A 237 -17.84 -5.61 1.04
CA ILE A 237 -17.11 -6.87 0.93
C ILE A 237 -15.80 -6.77 1.71
N ILE A 238 -15.47 -7.78 2.52
CA ILE A 238 -14.15 -7.91 3.15
C ILE A 238 -13.42 -9.12 2.56
N LEU A 239 -12.21 -8.88 2.05
CA LEU A 239 -11.24 -9.91 1.71
C LEU A 239 -10.29 -10.08 2.90
N HIS A 240 -10.32 -11.23 3.57
CA HIS A 240 -9.50 -11.48 4.74
C HIS A 240 -8.74 -12.79 4.66
N GLY A 241 -7.65 -12.91 5.41
CA GLY A 241 -6.90 -14.15 5.54
C GLY A 241 -5.40 -13.92 5.50
N VAL A 242 -4.63 -15.00 5.43
CA VAL A 242 -3.16 -14.97 5.51
C VAL A 242 -2.54 -14.08 4.41
N PRO A 243 -1.46 -13.34 4.73
CA PRO A 243 -0.77 -12.48 3.78
C PRO A 243 -0.19 -13.28 2.61
N GLY A 244 -0.11 -12.66 1.43
CA GLY A 244 0.52 -13.27 0.26
C GLY A 244 -0.32 -14.29 -0.51
N ASN A 245 -1.64 -14.36 -0.30
CA ASN A 245 -2.53 -15.31 -1.00
C ASN A 245 -3.50 -14.65 -2.00
N GLY A 246 -3.14 -13.50 -2.56
CA GLY A 246 -3.84 -12.95 -3.73
C GLY A 246 -4.90 -11.87 -3.48
N LYS A 247 -5.18 -11.46 -2.23
CA LYS A 247 -6.16 -10.39 -1.90
C LYS A 247 -6.02 -9.13 -2.77
N THR A 248 -4.83 -8.53 -2.80
CA THR A 248 -4.54 -7.32 -3.62
C THR A 248 -4.62 -7.60 -5.12
N VAL A 249 -4.22 -8.79 -5.59
CA VAL A 249 -4.31 -9.13 -7.01
C VAL A 249 -5.77 -9.27 -7.44
N SER A 250 -6.63 -9.86 -6.60
CA SER A 250 -8.09 -9.92 -6.81
C SER A 250 -8.70 -8.53 -6.89
N ILE A 251 -8.29 -7.59 -6.03
CA ILE A 251 -8.75 -6.18 -6.09
C ILE A 251 -8.36 -5.56 -7.44
N LYS A 252 -7.11 -5.73 -7.89
CA LYS A 252 -6.66 -5.22 -9.19
C LYS A 252 -7.46 -5.82 -10.36
N ALA A 253 -7.72 -7.14 -10.32
CA ALA A 253 -8.55 -7.80 -11.33
C ALA A 253 -9.99 -7.28 -11.34
N LEU A 254 -10.58 -7.02 -10.16
CA LEU A 254 -11.89 -6.37 -10.03
C LEU A 254 -11.90 -4.97 -10.64
N MET A 255 -10.92 -4.13 -10.29
CA MET A 255 -10.79 -2.77 -10.83
C MET A 255 -10.70 -2.78 -12.36
N SER A 256 -9.83 -3.64 -12.90
CA SER A 256 -9.65 -3.82 -14.35
C SER A 256 -10.94 -4.28 -15.02
N SER A 257 -11.60 -5.30 -14.45
CA SER A 257 -12.86 -5.84 -14.96
C SER A 257 -14.00 -4.83 -14.94
N LEU A 258 -14.10 -4.01 -13.90
CA LEU A 258 -15.12 -2.95 -13.76
C LEU A 258 -14.87 -1.80 -14.73
N TYR A 259 -13.61 -1.44 -14.95
CA TYR A 259 -13.22 -0.46 -15.95
C TYR A 259 -13.51 -0.95 -17.37
N ALA A 260 -13.37 -2.25 -17.66
CA ALA A 260 -13.65 -2.81 -18.99
C ALA A 260 -15.15 -2.92 -19.33
N ARG A 261 -16.06 -2.64 -18.39
CA ARG A 261 -17.51 -2.67 -18.63
C ARG A 261 -17.94 -1.55 -19.58
N LYS A 262 -19.11 -1.72 -20.22
CA LYS A 262 -19.71 -0.70 -21.11
C LYS A 262 -20.08 0.58 -20.38
N ASP A 263 -20.51 0.45 -19.13
CA ASP A 263 -20.93 1.53 -18.23
C ASP A 263 -19.78 2.01 -17.32
N HIS A 264 -18.53 1.69 -17.65
CA HIS A 264 -17.28 2.09 -16.96
C HIS A 264 -17.45 2.49 -15.50
N ILE A 265 -17.23 1.54 -14.57
CA ILE A 265 -17.36 1.83 -13.15
C ILE A 265 -16.03 2.34 -12.59
N PRO A 266 -15.95 3.60 -12.13
CA PRO A 266 -14.73 4.17 -11.56
C PRO A 266 -14.35 3.49 -10.23
N SER A 267 -13.04 3.38 -10.02
CA SER A 267 -12.46 2.89 -8.76
C SER A 267 -11.83 4.05 -7.98
N LEU A 268 -12.11 4.09 -6.68
CA LEU A 268 -11.60 5.04 -5.70
C LEU A 268 -10.72 4.27 -4.72
N TYR A 269 -9.41 4.48 -4.78
CA TYR A 269 -8.43 3.78 -3.94
C TYR A 269 -7.99 4.67 -2.78
N VAL A 270 -8.22 4.21 -1.55
CA VAL A 270 -7.82 4.93 -0.34
C VAL A 270 -6.54 4.34 0.22
N LYS A 271 -5.48 5.15 0.26
CA LYS A 271 -4.17 4.73 0.77
C LYS A 271 -3.96 5.09 2.24
N SER A 272 -4.51 6.21 2.70
CA SER A 272 -4.35 6.70 4.07
C SER A 272 -5.49 7.62 4.47
N PHE A 273 -5.84 7.66 5.77
CA PHE A 273 -6.73 8.69 6.33
C PHE A 273 -5.97 9.90 6.86
N ALA A 274 -4.64 9.88 6.85
CA ALA A 274 -3.81 10.93 7.44
C ALA A 274 -4.12 12.31 6.83
N ASP A 275 -4.40 13.27 7.71
CA ASP A 275 -4.56 14.69 7.39
C ASP A 275 -3.74 15.51 8.39
N LYS A 276 -2.75 16.24 7.89
CA LYS A 276 -1.83 17.04 8.70
C LYS A 276 -2.47 18.32 9.24
N CYS A 277 -3.62 18.73 8.69
CA CYS A 277 -4.23 20.03 8.95
C CYS A 277 -5.56 19.89 9.68
N ASN A 278 -6.50 19.10 9.13
CA ASN A 278 -7.89 19.03 9.61
C ASN A 278 -8.20 17.76 10.41
N GLY A 279 -7.25 16.82 10.48
CA GLY A 279 -7.40 15.54 11.15
C GLY A 279 -8.15 14.49 10.32
N GLU A 280 -7.98 13.23 10.71
CA GLU A 280 -8.41 12.06 9.93
C GLU A 280 -9.94 11.98 9.72
N GLN A 281 -10.72 12.61 10.60
CA GLN A 281 -12.18 12.70 10.51
C GLN A 281 -12.63 13.46 9.26
N HIS A 282 -11.92 14.54 8.92
CA HIS A 282 -12.17 15.33 7.73
C HIS A 282 -11.86 14.54 6.46
N SER A 283 -10.76 13.77 6.46
CA SER A 283 -10.40 12.86 5.37
C SER A 283 -11.48 11.82 5.12
N ILE A 284 -11.94 11.13 6.17
CA ILE A 284 -12.98 10.10 6.06
C ILE A 284 -14.24 10.69 5.44
N ARG A 285 -14.71 11.84 5.93
CA ARG A 285 -15.87 12.52 5.35
C ARG A 285 -15.66 12.88 3.87
N SER A 286 -14.50 13.43 3.54
CA SER A 286 -14.15 13.83 2.17
C SER A 286 -14.08 12.64 1.21
N ILE A 287 -13.62 11.48 1.68
CA ILE A 287 -13.58 10.24 0.92
C ILE A 287 -14.99 9.79 0.53
N PHE A 288 -15.89 9.71 1.51
CA PHE A 288 -17.27 9.28 1.27
C PHE A 288 -18.05 10.30 0.44
N GLN A 289 -17.83 11.60 0.64
CA GLN A 289 -18.41 12.64 -0.24
C GLN A 289 -17.99 12.45 -1.69
N LYS A 290 -16.70 12.20 -1.95
CA LYS A 290 -16.23 11.91 -3.31
C LYS A 290 -16.85 10.62 -3.87
N ALA A 291 -16.99 9.57 -3.05
CA ALA A 291 -17.64 8.34 -3.46
C ALA A 291 -19.12 8.56 -3.85
N ARG A 292 -19.87 9.34 -3.07
CA ARG A 292 -21.26 9.71 -3.39
C ARG A 292 -21.37 10.48 -4.71
N LEU A 293 -20.47 11.43 -4.95
CA LEU A 293 -20.40 12.19 -6.20
C LEU A 293 -20.00 11.35 -7.41
N THR A 294 -19.26 10.27 -7.18
CA THR A 294 -18.72 9.38 -8.23
C THR A 294 -19.57 8.12 -8.41
N SER A 295 -20.68 8.01 -7.68
CA SER A 295 -21.58 6.85 -7.74
C SER A 295 -22.22 6.70 -9.13
N PRO A 296 -22.29 5.48 -9.70
CA PRO A 296 -21.85 4.20 -9.13
C PRO A 296 -20.33 4.00 -9.15
N CYS A 297 -19.76 3.51 -8.05
CA CYS A 297 -18.30 3.34 -7.93
C CYS A 297 -17.88 2.19 -7.02
N LEU A 298 -16.64 1.73 -7.22
CA LEU A 298 -15.93 0.83 -6.32
C LEU A 298 -15.02 1.63 -5.37
N LEU A 299 -15.29 1.59 -4.07
CA LEU A 299 -14.47 2.23 -3.03
C LEU A 299 -13.59 1.19 -2.32
N ILE A 300 -12.27 1.38 -2.37
CA ILE A 300 -11.28 0.38 -1.97
C ILE A 300 -10.52 0.87 -0.75
N PHE A 301 -10.48 0.01 0.28
CA PHE A 301 -9.66 0.18 1.47
C PHE A 301 -8.71 -1.02 1.60
N GLU A 302 -7.42 -0.83 1.38
CA GLU A 302 -6.44 -1.89 1.66
C GLU A 302 -5.92 -1.81 3.09
N ASP A 303 -5.66 -2.98 3.69
CA ASP A 303 -5.17 -3.11 5.07
C ASP A 303 -6.02 -2.31 6.06
N LEU A 304 -7.33 -2.59 6.06
CA LEU A 304 -8.35 -1.89 6.86
C LEU A 304 -8.02 -1.89 8.36
N ASP A 305 -7.33 -2.91 8.85
CA ASP A 305 -6.84 -3.02 10.23
C ASP A 305 -5.73 -2.01 10.56
N SER A 306 -5.02 -1.52 9.56
CA SER A 306 -4.05 -0.42 9.70
C SER A 306 -4.70 0.96 9.49
N LEU A 307 -5.72 1.04 8.61
CA LEU A 307 -6.42 2.31 8.33
C LEU A 307 -7.34 2.74 9.48
N VAL A 308 -8.12 1.82 10.07
CA VAL A 308 -9.13 2.16 11.07
C VAL A 308 -8.61 1.93 12.49
N ASN A 309 -8.01 2.97 13.07
CA ASN A 309 -7.61 3.00 14.47
C ASN A 309 -8.80 3.25 15.43
N ASP A 310 -8.60 3.15 16.75
CA ASP A 310 -9.64 3.39 17.77
C ASP A 310 -10.23 4.82 17.69
N ASP A 311 -9.41 5.83 17.38
CA ASP A 311 -9.79 7.25 17.39
C ASP A 311 -10.70 7.64 16.22
N VAL A 312 -10.51 7.03 15.04
CA VAL A 312 -11.27 7.35 13.82
C VAL A 312 -12.43 6.39 13.56
N ARG A 313 -12.49 5.27 14.29
CA ARG A 313 -13.46 4.20 14.09
C ARG A 313 -14.90 4.68 14.05
N SER A 314 -15.29 5.50 15.02
CA SER A 314 -16.68 5.99 15.12
C SER A 314 -17.07 6.82 13.91
N TYR A 315 -16.16 7.67 13.42
CA TYR A 315 -16.35 8.48 12.21
C TYR A 315 -16.44 7.61 10.96
N PHE A 316 -15.55 6.63 10.79
CA PHE A 316 -15.61 5.68 9.69
C PHE A 316 -16.94 4.91 9.67
N LEU A 317 -17.37 4.40 10.82
CA LEU A 317 -18.64 3.65 10.93
C LEU A 317 -19.87 4.51 10.64
N ASN A 318 -19.86 5.79 11.03
CA ASN A 318 -20.95 6.71 10.73
C ASN A 318 -21.09 6.94 9.22
N GLU A 319 -19.98 7.09 8.50
CA GLU A 319 -20.00 7.25 7.05
C GLU A 319 -20.41 5.95 6.33
N VAL A 320 -19.96 4.77 6.81
CA VAL A 320 -20.36 3.46 6.27
C VAL A 320 -21.85 3.18 6.48
N ASP A 321 -22.38 3.49 7.66
CA ASP A 321 -23.82 3.35 7.97
C ASP A 321 -24.67 4.29 7.11
N GLY A 322 -24.12 5.46 6.75
CA GLY A 322 -24.72 6.39 5.80
C GLY A 322 -25.92 7.13 6.40
N LEU A 323 -25.65 8.14 7.25
CA LEU A 323 -26.66 9.17 7.51
C LEU A 323 -27.06 9.91 6.22
N GLU A 324 -26.12 10.02 5.29
CA GLU A 324 -26.32 10.41 3.89
C GLU A 324 -26.46 9.15 3.01
N SER A 325 -27.18 9.24 1.88
CA SER A 325 -27.36 8.07 1.00
C SER A 325 -26.04 7.63 0.37
N ASN A 326 -25.68 6.36 0.60
CA ASN A 326 -24.53 5.67 -0.02
C ASN A 326 -24.98 4.80 -1.22
N ASP A 327 -26.06 5.17 -1.90
CA ASP A 327 -26.58 4.44 -3.07
C ASP A 327 -25.54 4.38 -4.20
N GLY A 328 -25.36 3.19 -4.78
CA GLY A 328 -24.43 2.87 -5.86
C GLY A 328 -22.97 2.69 -5.43
N ILE A 329 -22.68 2.71 -4.12
CA ILE A 329 -21.33 2.50 -3.60
C ILE A 329 -21.14 1.02 -3.22
N LEU A 330 -20.18 0.35 -3.86
CA LEU A 330 -19.64 -0.92 -3.41
C LEU A 330 -18.30 -0.68 -2.71
N MET A 331 -18.22 -1.03 -1.42
CA MET A 331 -17.00 -0.96 -0.64
C MET A 331 -16.29 -2.31 -0.64
N ILE A 332 -14.98 -2.31 -0.86
CA ILE A 332 -14.13 -3.50 -0.69
C ILE A 332 -13.00 -3.18 0.27
N GLY A 333 -12.90 -3.95 1.35
CA GLY A 333 -11.84 -3.87 2.35
C GLY A 333 -10.94 -5.09 2.28
N SER A 334 -9.62 -4.93 2.34
CA SER A 334 -8.70 -6.05 2.60
C SER A 334 -8.16 -5.99 4.02
N THR A 335 -7.90 -7.15 4.63
CA THR A 335 -7.23 -7.25 5.93
C THR A 335 -6.48 -8.56 6.08
N ASN A 336 -5.38 -8.55 6.82
CA ASN A 336 -4.69 -9.78 7.22
C ASN A 336 -5.21 -10.33 8.55
N HIS A 337 -5.89 -9.50 9.36
CA HIS A 337 -6.30 -9.80 10.72
C HIS A 337 -7.76 -9.42 10.96
N LEU A 338 -8.69 -10.29 10.52
CA LEU A 338 -10.13 -10.07 10.72
C LEU A 338 -10.50 -9.95 12.21
N ASP A 339 -9.74 -10.61 13.09
CA ASP A 339 -9.87 -10.58 14.54
C ASP A 339 -9.47 -9.25 15.18
N LYS A 340 -8.55 -8.50 14.55
CA LYS A 340 -8.16 -7.15 14.99
C LYS A 340 -9.15 -6.08 14.57
N LEU A 341 -9.98 -6.36 13.54
CA LEU A 341 -11.03 -5.44 13.12
C LEU A 341 -12.13 -5.35 14.17
N ASP A 342 -12.62 -4.14 14.38
CA ASP A 342 -13.72 -3.89 15.31
C ASP A 342 -14.93 -4.79 14.99
N PRO A 343 -15.54 -5.44 16.01
CA PRO A 343 -16.71 -6.29 15.82
C PRO A 343 -17.88 -5.61 15.11
N ALA A 344 -18.00 -4.29 15.20
CA ALA A 344 -19.02 -3.53 14.52
C ALA A 344 -18.73 -3.39 13.01
N ILE A 345 -17.46 -3.44 12.58
CA ILE A 345 -17.08 -3.54 11.15
C ILE A 345 -17.25 -4.98 10.67
N SER A 346 -16.72 -5.94 11.44
CA SER A 346 -16.62 -7.33 11.00
C SER A 346 -17.92 -8.12 11.20
N LYS A 347 -18.70 -7.92 12.26
CA LYS A 347 -19.84 -8.80 12.60
C LYS A 347 -21.20 -8.19 12.30
N ARG A 348 -21.32 -6.86 12.16
CA ARG A 348 -22.62 -6.20 11.98
C ARG A 348 -23.07 -6.26 10.51
N PRO A 349 -24.25 -6.85 10.23
CA PRO A 349 -24.85 -6.79 8.89
C PRO A 349 -25.17 -5.34 8.47
N SER A 350 -25.30 -5.11 7.17
CA SER A 350 -25.48 -3.83 6.46
C SER A 350 -24.20 -3.00 6.22
N ARG A 351 -23.05 -3.38 6.79
CA ARG A 351 -21.78 -2.66 6.61
C ARG A 351 -20.88 -3.41 5.62
N PHE A 352 -20.31 -4.51 6.09
CA PHE A 352 -19.55 -5.46 5.28
C PHE A 352 -20.23 -6.83 5.36
N ASP A 353 -21.21 -7.00 4.47
CA ASP A 353 -22.14 -8.13 4.49
C ASP A 353 -21.51 -9.42 3.97
N ARG A 354 -20.54 -9.29 3.06
CA ARG A 354 -19.86 -10.41 2.40
C ARG A 354 -18.42 -10.51 2.87
N LYS A 355 -17.96 -11.73 3.09
CA LYS A 355 -16.59 -12.01 3.53
C LYS A 355 -16.03 -13.15 2.72
N TYR A 356 -14.85 -12.93 2.18
CA TYR A 356 -14.11 -13.87 1.37
C TYR A 356 -12.83 -14.22 2.12
N HIS A 357 -12.71 -15.48 2.54
CA HIS A 357 -11.57 -15.97 3.31
C HIS A 357 -10.51 -16.56 2.38
N PHE A 358 -9.42 -15.82 2.19
CA PHE A 358 -8.22 -16.23 1.46
C PHE A 358 -7.34 -17.09 2.36
N LYS A 359 -7.50 -18.41 2.24
CA LYS A 359 -6.74 -19.41 2.98
C LYS A 359 -5.38 -19.64 2.33
N LEU A 360 -4.56 -20.48 2.95
CA LEU A 360 -3.42 -21.08 2.26
C LEU A 360 -3.92 -21.93 1.08
N PRO A 361 -3.20 -21.92 -0.05
CA PRO A 361 -3.64 -22.62 -1.24
C PRO A 361 -3.64 -24.13 -1.03
N GLY A 362 -4.70 -24.80 -1.45
CA GLY A 362 -4.80 -26.25 -1.51
C GLY A 362 -3.90 -26.87 -2.58
N GLU A 363 -3.83 -28.20 -2.64
CA GLU A 363 -2.98 -28.91 -3.62
C GLU A 363 -3.30 -28.52 -5.07
N GLN A 364 -4.58 -28.41 -5.40
CA GLN A 364 -5.01 -28.02 -6.75
C GLN A 364 -4.57 -26.60 -7.10
N GLU A 365 -4.79 -25.63 -6.22
CA GLU A 365 -4.37 -24.23 -6.41
C GLU A 365 -2.85 -24.11 -6.54
N ARG A 366 -2.07 -24.87 -5.74
CA ARG A 366 -0.60 -24.91 -5.86
C ARG A 366 -0.17 -25.55 -7.18
N THR A 367 -0.89 -26.56 -7.67
CA THR A 367 -0.63 -27.17 -8.98
C THR A 367 -0.86 -26.16 -10.10
N ASP A 368 -1.97 -25.42 -10.05
CA ASP A 368 -2.28 -24.40 -11.05
C ASP A 368 -1.27 -23.24 -10.98
N TYR A 369 -0.76 -22.92 -9.79
CA TYR A 369 0.32 -21.95 -9.62
C TYR A 369 1.65 -22.44 -10.22
N ALA A 370 1.97 -23.72 -10.07
CA ALA A 370 3.13 -24.32 -10.74
C ALA A 370 2.96 -24.31 -12.27
N ARG A 371 1.75 -24.60 -12.79
CA ARG A 371 1.44 -24.49 -14.23
C ARG A 371 1.55 -23.06 -14.74
N TYR A 372 1.17 -22.06 -13.95
CA TYR A 372 1.35 -20.65 -14.29
C TYR A 372 2.83 -20.32 -14.50
N TRP A 373 3.71 -20.78 -13.60
CA TRP A 373 5.16 -20.63 -13.77
C TRP A 373 5.70 -21.42 -14.94
N ARG A 374 5.22 -22.65 -15.15
CA ARG A 374 5.54 -23.46 -16.34
C ARG A 374 5.23 -22.69 -17.62
N LYS A 375 4.03 -22.08 -17.75
CA LYS A 375 3.64 -21.30 -18.93
C LYS A 375 4.60 -20.15 -19.23
N LYS A 376 5.13 -19.48 -18.20
CA LYS A 376 6.14 -18.43 -18.35
C LYS A 376 7.49 -18.94 -18.86
N LEU A 377 7.79 -20.22 -18.62
CA LEU A 377 9.06 -20.86 -18.97
C LEU A 377 8.96 -21.72 -20.25
N LEU A 378 7.77 -21.94 -20.81
CA LEU A 378 7.56 -22.79 -21.99
C LEU A 378 8.39 -22.40 -23.21
N ASN A 379 8.73 -21.12 -23.35
CA ASN A 379 9.55 -20.62 -24.47
C ASN A 379 11.05 -20.71 -24.20
N ASN A 380 11.47 -21.39 -23.13
CA ASN A 380 12.87 -21.53 -22.75
C ASN A 380 13.34 -22.98 -22.87
N ASP A 381 14.13 -23.27 -23.89
CA ASP A 381 14.69 -24.61 -24.15
C ASP A 381 15.72 -25.06 -23.10
N THR A 382 16.12 -24.16 -22.18
CA THR A 382 17.14 -24.42 -21.16
C THR A 382 16.57 -25.13 -19.92
N VAL A 383 15.26 -25.01 -19.67
CA VAL A 383 14.63 -25.53 -18.43
C VAL A 383 13.51 -26.50 -18.79
N GLU A 384 13.74 -27.78 -18.53
CA GLU A 384 12.72 -28.82 -18.72
C GLU A 384 11.72 -28.79 -17.55
N PHE A 385 10.49 -28.32 -17.82
CA PHE A 385 9.40 -28.29 -16.84
C PHE A 385 8.17 -29.06 -17.36
N PRO A 386 8.14 -30.40 -17.17
CA PRO A 386 7.01 -31.23 -17.58
C PRO A 386 5.77 -30.97 -16.70
N ASP A 387 4.56 -31.25 -17.20
CA ASP A 387 3.31 -30.96 -16.46
C ASP A 387 3.20 -31.83 -15.19
N GLU A 388 3.71 -33.06 -15.25
CA GLU A 388 3.76 -34.01 -14.13
C GLU A 388 4.55 -33.44 -12.94
N LEU A 389 5.55 -32.60 -13.20
CA LEU A 389 6.33 -31.93 -12.17
C LEU A 389 5.48 -30.91 -11.39
N CYS A 390 4.45 -30.31 -12.00
CA CYS A 390 3.58 -29.35 -11.32
C CYS A 390 2.86 -29.98 -10.13
N LEU A 391 2.34 -31.20 -10.31
CA LEU A 391 1.70 -31.97 -9.24
C LEU A 391 2.68 -32.32 -8.12
N LEU A 392 3.92 -32.71 -8.48
CA LEU A 392 4.94 -33.06 -7.51
C LEU A 392 5.37 -31.84 -6.68
N VAL A 393 5.59 -30.69 -7.33
CA VAL A 393 5.88 -29.42 -6.64
C VAL A 393 4.75 -29.07 -5.68
N ALA A 394 3.49 -29.16 -6.13
CA ALA A 394 2.33 -28.84 -5.29
C ALA A 394 2.23 -29.71 -4.02
N LYS A 395 2.62 -30.98 -4.09
CA LYS A 395 2.68 -31.88 -2.93
C LYS A 395 3.84 -31.55 -1.99
N LEU A 396 5.00 -31.18 -2.53
CA LEU A 396 6.18 -30.82 -1.74
C LEU A 396 6.05 -29.46 -1.03
N THR A 397 5.20 -28.57 -1.54
CA THR A 397 5.00 -27.21 -1.01
C THR A 397 3.74 -27.10 -0.15
N GLU A 398 3.40 -28.16 0.59
CA GLU A 398 2.23 -28.12 1.47
C GLU A 398 2.33 -26.96 2.46
N GLY A 399 1.25 -26.18 2.54
CA GLY A 399 1.08 -24.99 3.38
C GLY A 399 2.01 -23.81 3.09
N PHE A 400 2.67 -23.79 1.93
CA PHE A 400 3.22 -22.55 1.38
C PHE A 400 2.09 -21.60 0.97
N SER A 401 2.26 -20.31 1.24
CA SER A 401 1.43 -19.26 0.62
C SER A 401 1.84 -19.04 -0.84
N PHE A 402 1.02 -18.37 -1.65
CA PHE A 402 1.44 -18.01 -3.02
C PHE A 402 2.67 -17.10 -3.04
N ALA A 403 2.91 -16.29 -2.00
CA ALA A 403 4.14 -15.52 -1.87
C ALA A 403 5.36 -16.41 -1.67
N TYR A 404 5.28 -17.45 -0.82
CA TYR A 404 6.36 -18.42 -0.65
C TYR A 404 6.57 -19.27 -1.92
N MET A 405 5.49 -19.66 -2.60
CA MET A 405 5.58 -20.34 -3.89
C MET A 405 6.28 -19.46 -4.94
N LYS A 406 5.95 -18.17 -4.98
CA LYS A 406 6.62 -17.20 -5.86
C LYS A 406 8.11 -17.14 -5.57
N GLU A 407 8.48 -17.02 -4.31
CA GLU A 407 9.88 -16.96 -3.87
C GLU A 407 10.62 -18.26 -4.24
N LEU A 408 10.01 -19.42 -4.01
CA LEU A 408 10.56 -20.72 -4.40
C LEU A 408 10.94 -20.78 -5.88
N PHE A 409 10.02 -20.41 -6.78
CA PHE A 409 10.29 -20.40 -8.21
C PHE A 409 11.35 -19.38 -8.59
N VAL A 410 11.33 -18.18 -8.00
CA VAL A 410 12.34 -17.14 -8.26
C VAL A 410 13.73 -17.60 -7.81
N MET A 411 13.86 -18.14 -6.60
CA MET A 411 15.13 -18.66 -6.08
C MET A 411 15.65 -19.81 -6.94
N ALA A 412 14.79 -20.78 -7.28
CA ALA A 412 15.17 -21.92 -8.10
C ALA A 412 15.70 -21.47 -9.47
N LEU A 413 14.99 -20.56 -10.15
CA LEU A 413 15.40 -20.03 -11.44
C LEU A 413 16.69 -19.21 -11.35
N LEU A 414 16.87 -18.40 -10.30
CA LEU A 414 18.11 -17.65 -10.08
C LEU A 414 19.31 -18.57 -9.83
N THR A 415 19.13 -19.69 -9.12
CA THR A 415 20.16 -20.72 -8.95
C THR A 415 20.58 -21.30 -10.30
N LEU A 416 19.61 -21.61 -11.17
CA LEU A 416 19.89 -22.12 -12.52
C LEU A 416 20.63 -21.09 -13.38
N VAL A 417 20.19 -19.82 -13.36
CA VAL A 417 20.83 -18.72 -14.11
C VAL A 417 22.27 -18.48 -13.65
N ARG A 418 22.56 -18.60 -12.35
CA ARG A 418 23.91 -18.43 -11.78
C ARG A 418 24.87 -19.57 -12.15
N GLY A 419 24.39 -20.64 -12.78
CA GLY A 419 25.23 -21.75 -13.24
C GLY A 419 25.89 -22.53 -12.11
N HIS A 420 25.29 -22.54 -10.90
CA HIS A 420 25.77 -23.40 -9.82
C HIS A 420 25.73 -24.86 -10.31
N LYS A 421 26.90 -25.45 -10.48
CA LYS A 421 27.06 -26.86 -10.86
C LYS A 421 26.61 -27.75 -9.70
N PHE A 422 26.02 -28.89 -10.06
CA PHE A 422 25.42 -29.91 -9.18
C PHE A 422 26.27 -30.31 -7.96
N ASP A 423 27.60 -30.28 -8.06
CA ASP A 423 28.52 -30.72 -7.01
C ASP A 423 28.30 -30.02 -5.66
N TYR A 424 27.74 -28.81 -5.63
CA TYR A 424 27.45 -28.10 -4.39
C TYR A 424 26.21 -28.65 -3.64
N PHE A 425 25.23 -29.22 -4.34
CA PHE A 425 23.99 -29.71 -3.73
C PHE A 425 24.08 -31.16 -3.25
N GLU A 426 24.87 -32.01 -3.93
CA GLU A 426 25.16 -33.37 -3.47
C GLU A 426 25.97 -33.41 -2.17
N LEU A 427 26.83 -32.40 -1.92
CA LEU A 427 27.58 -32.26 -0.67
C LEU A 427 26.66 -31.99 0.53
N ILE A 428 25.58 -31.23 0.35
CA ILE A 428 24.64 -30.89 1.43
C ILE A 428 23.76 -32.10 1.78
N GLU A 429 23.34 -32.90 0.80
CA GLU A 429 22.59 -34.14 1.08
C GLU A 429 23.45 -35.19 1.80
N LYS A 430 24.77 -35.23 1.55
CA LYS A 430 25.71 -36.10 2.27
C LYS A 430 25.98 -35.61 3.70
N GLU A 431 26.11 -34.30 3.92
CA GLU A 431 26.33 -33.74 5.26
C GLU A 431 25.14 -33.94 6.22
N ASP A 432 23.91 -34.05 5.70
CA ASP A 432 22.72 -34.27 6.54
C ASP A 432 22.39 -35.77 6.71
N GLY A 433 22.85 -36.64 5.81
CA GLY A 433 22.75 -38.10 5.96
C GLY A 433 23.71 -38.70 7.00
N GLU A 434 24.82 -38.02 7.32
CA GLU A 434 25.79 -38.45 8.33
C GLU A 434 25.55 -37.88 9.74
N LYS A 435 24.56 -36.98 9.92
CA LYS A 435 24.33 -36.31 11.22
C LYS A 435 23.49 -37.11 12.23
N ASP A 436 23.04 -38.31 11.90
CA ASP A 436 22.25 -39.15 12.82
C ASP A 436 23.09 -40.10 13.72
N GLU A 437 24.42 -40.10 13.65
CA GLU A 437 25.25 -40.97 14.53
C GLU A 437 26.33 -40.31 15.40
N VAL A 438 26.50 -38.98 15.44
CA VAL A 438 27.52 -38.36 16.33
C VAL A 438 26.97 -37.25 17.21
N ALA A 439 26.10 -37.63 18.14
CA ALA A 439 25.83 -36.85 19.35
C ALA A 439 26.91 -37.09 20.41
N ASN A 440 28.09 -36.51 20.23
CA ASN A 440 28.98 -35.97 21.29
C ASN A 440 30.39 -35.78 20.74
N LYS A 441 30.76 -34.53 20.50
CA LYS A 441 32.04 -33.93 20.92
C LYS A 441 32.03 -32.46 20.52
N SER A 442 31.91 -31.62 21.53
CA SER A 442 32.20 -30.19 21.47
C SER A 442 33.59 -29.95 20.86
N ALA A 443 33.68 -29.03 19.91
CA ALA A 443 34.96 -28.49 19.47
C ALA A 443 34.83 -26.97 19.23
N GLN A 444 35.60 -26.26 20.04
CA GLN A 444 35.96 -24.85 19.94
C GLN A 444 36.53 -24.48 18.56
N LEU A 445 36.26 -23.24 18.13
CA LEU A 445 36.91 -22.60 17.00
C LEU A 445 38.42 -22.39 17.27
N PRO A 446 39.32 -22.62 16.29
CA PRO A 446 40.72 -22.22 16.40
C PRO A 446 40.92 -20.80 15.85
N THR A 447 41.45 -19.92 16.70
CA THR A 447 42.06 -18.64 16.30
C THR A 447 43.55 -18.84 16.03
N ALA A 448 44.01 -18.34 14.90
CA ALA A 448 45.39 -18.41 14.44
C ALA A 448 46.37 -17.67 15.38
N GLU A 449 47.49 -18.32 15.70
CA GLU A 449 48.67 -17.69 16.30
C GLU A 449 49.64 -17.24 15.19
N GLU A 450 50.07 -15.98 15.24
CA GLU A 450 51.39 -15.58 14.77
C GLU A 450 52.19 -14.94 15.91
N LYS A 451 53.46 -15.37 15.99
CA LYS A 451 54.39 -15.27 17.10
C LYS A 451 54.94 -13.85 17.30
N ALA A 452 55.13 -13.46 18.56
CA ALA A 452 56.28 -12.65 18.97
C ALA A 452 56.67 -12.95 20.44
N SER A 453 57.85 -13.53 20.61
CA SER A 453 58.51 -13.85 21.86
C SER A 453 59.08 -12.61 22.55
N ALA A 454 58.93 -12.50 23.88
CA ALA A 454 59.92 -11.84 24.73
C ALA A 454 59.82 -12.33 26.19
N SER A 455 60.93 -12.91 26.65
CA SER A 455 61.22 -13.46 27.97
C SER A 455 61.17 -12.41 29.10
N VAL A 456 60.58 -12.77 30.24
CA VAL A 456 60.64 -11.97 31.48
C VAL A 456 61.85 -12.40 32.34
N CYS A 457 62.52 -11.38 32.90
CA CYS A 457 63.79 -11.41 33.62
C CYS A 457 63.68 -12.04 35.04
N GLN A 458 64.68 -12.86 35.40
CA GLN A 458 64.73 -13.70 36.62
C GLN A 458 65.71 -13.19 37.69
N CYS A 459 65.86 -11.87 37.88
CA CYS A 459 66.83 -11.33 38.85
C CYS A 459 66.19 -10.98 40.20
N SER A 460 66.79 -11.52 41.26
CA SER A 460 66.44 -11.30 42.67
C SER A 460 67.31 -10.20 43.30
N LYS A 461 66.65 -9.33 44.09
CA LYS A 461 67.19 -8.24 44.94
C LYS A 461 67.71 -6.97 44.21
N THR A 462 66.86 -5.93 44.26
CA THR A 462 67.04 -4.49 43.93
C THR A 462 67.63 -4.11 42.56
N CYS A 463 66.78 -3.70 41.61
CA CYS A 463 67.20 -2.98 40.40
C CYS A 463 66.22 -1.84 40.10
N SER A 464 66.68 -0.61 40.29
CA SER A 464 65.97 0.66 40.07
C SER A 464 66.03 1.14 38.61
N THR A 465 66.08 0.21 37.63
CA THR A 465 66.41 0.57 36.23
C THR A 465 65.50 -0.08 35.16
N CYS A 466 64.49 -0.89 35.51
CA CYS A 466 63.75 -1.68 34.48
C CYS A 466 62.22 -1.49 34.38
N GLY A 467 61.61 -0.57 35.14
CA GLY A 467 60.33 0.05 34.76
C GLY A 467 59.11 -0.85 34.45
N LEU A 468 59.07 -2.11 34.90
CA LEU A 468 57.95 -3.06 34.66
C LEU A 468 57.22 -3.43 35.97
N PRO A 469 55.87 -3.52 36.00
CA PRO A 469 55.07 -3.71 37.23
C PRO A 469 55.06 -5.16 37.76
N LYS A 470 54.90 -5.34 39.08
CA LYS A 470 54.85 -6.64 39.80
C LYS A 470 53.42 -6.99 40.26
N GLU A 471 53.10 -8.28 40.29
CA GLU A 471 51.86 -8.83 40.84
C GLU A 471 51.80 -8.75 42.38
N THR A 472 50.63 -8.37 42.90
CA THR A 472 50.27 -8.53 44.32
C THR A 472 48.85 -9.06 44.43
N ASP A 473 48.72 -10.19 45.12
CA ASP A 473 47.49 -10.72 45.68
C ASP A 473 46.88 -9.74 46.71
N GLN A 474 45.55 -9.59 46.72
CA GLN A 474 44.75 -9.64 47.95
C GLN A 474 43.22 -9.60 47.69
N ALA A 475 42.60 -10.70 48.13
CA ALA A 475 41.24 -10.92 48.65
C ALA A 475 40.25 -9.75 48.81
N PHE A 476 38.97 -10.02 48.57
CA PHE A 476 37.92 -9.84 49.59
C PHE A 476 36.71 -10.77 49.35
N ASN A 477 36.44 -11.59 50.36
CA ASN A 477 35.25 -12.42 50.57
C ASN A 477 34.24 -11.61 51.41
N CYS A 478 32.94 -11.78 51.15
CA CYS A 478 31.79 -11.74 52.10
C CYS A 478 30.50 -11.54 51.26
N THR A 479 29.40 -12.25 51.42
CA THR A 479 28.92 -13.05 52.56
C THR A 479 27.85 -14.01 52.04
N ALA A 480 27.87 -15.22 52.59
CA ALA A 480 26.89 -16.27 52.40
C ALA A 480 25.55 -15.97 53.10
N GLN A 481 24.48 -16.66 52.67
CA GLN A 481 23.79 -17.59 53.56
C GLN A 481 22.87 -18.56 52.79
N SER A 482 23.13 -19.83 53.04
CA SER A 482 22.43 -21.02 52.56
C SER A 482 21.18 -21.36 53.39
N ALA A 483 20.16 -21.96 52.78
CA ALA A 483 19.29 -22.91 53.49
C ALA A 483 18.61 -23.93 52.54
N LYS A 484 19.10 -25.16 52.63
CA LYS A 484 18.42 -26.49 52.62
C LYS A 484 17.33 -26.78 51.57
N GLY A 485 17.56 -27.87 50.81
CA GLY A 485 16.68 -28.34 49.74
C GLY A 485 15.75 -29.51 50.08
N LYS A 486 15.10 -30.02 49.01
CA LYS A 486 14.65 -31.40 48.77
C LYS A 486 13.94 -31.48 47.39
N SER A 487 14.51 -32.33 46.52
CA SER A 487 13.96 -33.20 45.45
C SER A 487 12.74 -32.84 44.58
N ASP A 488 12.89 -33.21 43.29
CA ASP A 488 11.90 -33.61 42.25
C ASP A 488 11.43 -32.51 41.25
N PRO A 489 10.89 -32.89 40.06
CA PRO A 489 11.61 -33.13 38.80
C PRO A 489 11.03 -32.28 37.64
N LYS A 490 11.60 -32.45 36.42
CA LYS A 490 11.14 -31.95 35.10
C LYS A 490 11.78 -30.65 34.60
N ASP A 491 12.83 -30.83 33.81
CA ASP A 491 13.06 -30.01 32.61
C ASP A 491 12.93 -30.94 31.40
N GLU A 492 11.68 -31.21 31.00
CA GLU A 492 11.39 -31.67 29.64
C GLU A 492 11.70 -30.49 28.71
N VAL A 493 12.90 -30.50 28.14
CA VAL A 493 13.26 -29.60 27.06
C VAL A 493 12.36 -29.91 25.87
N ASN A 494 11.47 -28.95 25.61
CA ASN A 494 10.54 -28.89 24.50
C ASN A 494 11.29 -29.06 23.15
N LYS A 495 11.32 -30.29 22.61
CA LYS A 495 11.83 -30.57 21.26
C LYS A 495 10.85 -29.98 20.25
N LYS A 496 11.14 -28.79 19.73
CA LYS A 496 10.48 -28.23 18.54
C LYS A 496 10.59 -29.23 17.39
N ALA A 497 9.47 -29.67 16.84
CA ALA A 497 9.43 -30.52 15.66
C ALA A 497 9.89 -29.69 14.43
N LYS A 498 11.02 -30.06 13.81
CA LYS A 498 11.39 -29.57 12.49
C LYS A 498 10.42 -30.18 11.47
N MET A 499 9.85 -29.37 10.58
CA MET A 499 9.04 -29.87 9.46
C MET A 499 9.93 -30.75 8.57
N ALA A 500 9.61 -32.03 8.46
CA ALA A 500 10.25 -32.94 7.52
C ALA A 500 9.55 -32.80 6.15
N LEU A 501 10.31 -32.83 5.06
CA LEU A 501 9.73 -32.91 3.71
C LEU A 501 8.82 -34.14 3.63
N PRO A 502 7.62 -34.04 3.04
CA PRO A 502 6.78 -35.21 2.83
C PRO A 502 7.51 -36.24 1.95
N GLU A 503 7.57 -37.49 2.40
CA GLU A 503 8.07 -38.61 1.59
C GLU A 503 7.07 -38.89 0.46
N ILE A 504 7.43 -38.49 -0.76
CA ILE A 504 6.63 -38.68 -1.96
C ILE A 504 7.45 -39.52 -2.95
N GLU A 505 6.84 -40.58 -3.48
CA GLU A 505 7.44 -41.41 -4.54
C GLU A 505 7.58 -40.58 -5.83
N ILE A 506 8.83 -40.42 -6.30
CA ILE A 506 9.15 -39.66 -7.51
C ILE A 506 9.32 -40.67 -8.66
N PRO A 507 8.59 -40.54 -9.78
CA PRO A 507 8.80 -41.38 -10.94
C PRO A 507 10.23 -41.26 -11.48
N ASP A 508 10.86 -42.39 -11.81
CA ASP A 508 12.24 -42.49 -12.34
C ASP A 508 12.61 -41.46 -13.43
N PRO A 509 11.78 -41.14 -14.44
CA PRO A 509 12.14 -40.14 -15.47
C PRO A 509 12.21 -38.71 -14.92
N LEU A 510 11.58 -38.42 -13.78
CA LEU A 510 11.60 -37.09 -13.15
C LEU A 510 12.68 -36.96 -12.08
N ALA A 511 13.23 -38.07 -11.59
CA ALA A 511 14.24 -38.07 -10.53
C ALA A 511 15.53 -37.33 -10.94
N GLU A 512 15.88 -37.38 -12.23
CA GLU A 512 17.04 -36.70 -12.79
C GLU A 512 16.78 -35.26 -13.25
N ASN A 513 15.53 -34.78 -13.15
CA ASN A 513 15.19 -33.43 -13.59
C ASN A 513 15.89 -32.36 -12.72
N LEU A 514 16.71 -31.52 -13.37
CA LEU A 514 17.50 -30.48 -12.71
C LEU A 514 16.64 -29.47 -11.94
N LEU A 515 15.51 -29.05 -12.51
CA LEU A 515 14.61 -28.11 -11.86
C LEU A 515 14.01 -28.70 -10.58
N LEU A 516 13.59 -29.97 -10.59
CA LEU A 516 13.08 -30.66 -9.41
C LEU A 516 14.11 -30.73 -8.28
N LYS A 517 15.36 -31.09 -8.60
CA LYS A 517 16.44 -31.19 -7.59
C LYS A 517 16.70 -29.82 -6.92
N VAL A 518 16.76 -28.75 -7.72
CA VAL A 518 16.90 -27.38 -7.20
C VAL A 518 15.69 -26.98 -6.36
N ILE A 519 14.47 -27.23 -6.84
CA ILE A 519 13.24 -26.92 -6.09
C ILE A 519 13.23 -27.64 -4.73
N LYS A 520 13.54 -28.95 -4.68
CA LYS A 520 13.58 -29.70 -3.40
C LYS A 520 14.55 -29.07 -2.41
N HIS A 521 15.73 -28.65 -2.87
CA HIS A 521 16.66 -27.96 -2.00
C HIS A 521 16.11 -26.61 -1.51
N GLN A 522 15.56 -25.78 -2.40
CA GLN A 522 15.01 -24.49 -2.00
C GLN A 522 13.79 -24.60 -1.07
N ILE A 523 12.97 -25.65 -1.24
CA ILE A 523 11.87 -25.96 -0.30
C ILE A 523 12.42 -26.20 1.11
N ARG A 524 13.52 -26.97 1.26
CA ARG A 524 14.18 -27.20 2.56
C ARG A 524 14.66 -25.88 3.19
N VAL A 525 15.27 -25.01 2.39
CA VAL A 525 15.74 -23.69 2.85
C VAL A 525 14.58 -22.83 3.35
N LEU A 526 13.53 -22.70 2.54
CA LEU A 526 12.35 -21.90 2.90
C LEU A 526 11.63 -22.46 4.12
N HIS A 527 11.49 -23.78 4.26
CA HIS A 527 10.92 -24.38 5.46
C HIS A 527 11.74 -24.11 6.73
N ALA A 528 13.06 -23.96 6.62
CA ALA A 528 13.91 -23.61 7.76
C ALA A 528 13.75 -22.13 8.16
N GLU A 529 13.39 -21.26 7.22
CA GLU A 529 13.14 -19.83 7.44
C GLU A 529 11.70 -19.51 7.86
N MET A 530 10.75 -20.42 7.61
CA MET A 530 9.35 -20.26 8.06
C MET A 530 9.29 -20.25 9.60
N ASP A 531 8.84 -19.12 10.15
CA ASP A 531 8.72 -18.91 11.59
C ASP A 531 7.56 -19.77 12.16
N ASN A 532 7.90 -20.89 12.80
CA ASN A 532 6.96 -21.87 13.38
C ASN A 532 6.27 -21.37 14.68
N THR A 533 5.95 -20.07 14.78
CA THR A 533 5.50 -19.43 16.03
C THR A 533 3.99 -19.34 16.20
N SER A 534 3.19 -19.73 15.20
CA SER A 534 1.71 -19.71 15.28
C SER A 534 1.08 -21.07 14.91
N GLU A 535 1.02 -21.98 15.88
CA GLU A 535 0.45 -23.33 15.73
C GLU A 535 -1.06 -23.36 15.40
N GLU A 536 -1.78 -22.24 15.48
CA GLU A 536 -3.23 -22.21 15.23
C GLU A 536 -3.64 -22.18 13.74
N GLN A 537 -2.68 -22.06 12.81
CA GLN A 537 -2.99 -21.88 11.38
C GLN A 537 -2.66 -23.08 10.49
N TRP A 538 -2.26 -24.22 11.05
CA TRP A 538 -1.86 -25.38 10.25
C TRP A 538 -2.89 -26.52 10.24
N PRO A 539 -3.33 -27.00 9.06
CA PRO A 539 -4.23 -28.14 8.96
C PRO A 539 -3.42 -29.46 9.02
N SER A 540 -2.80 -29.78 10.16
CA SER A 540 -2.33 -31.14 10.42
C SER A 540 -2.84 -31.64 11.78
N GLY A 541 -4.13 -31.94 11.80
CA GLY A 541 -4.69 -32.84 12.77
C GLY A 541 -5.82 -33.59 12.10
N LYS A 542 -5.56 -34.83 11.64
CA LYS A 542 -6.62 -35.82 11.44
C LYS A 542 -7.36 -35.93 12.78
N LYS A 543 -8.40 -35.13 13.01
CA LYS A 543 -9.41 -35.44 14.02
C LYS A 543 -10.11 -36.69 13.50
N GLN A 544 -9.76 -37.85 14.07
CA GLN A 544 -10.67 -38.98 14.07
C GLN A 544 -12.03 -38.46 14.52
N MET A 545 -13.01 -38.51 13.62
CA MET A 545 -14.40 -38.24 13.98
C MET A 545 -14.78 -39.19 15.12
N SER A 546 -15.06 -38.63 16.29
CA SER A 546 -15.67 -39.42 17.36
C SER A 546 -17.12 -39.68 16.99
N ALA A 547 -17.63 -40.87 17.30
CA ALA A 547 -18.98 -41.33 16.98
C ALA A 547 -20.12 -40.47 17.59
N ALA A 548 -19.79 -39.46 18.42
CA ALA A 548 -20.75 -38.54 19.03
C ALA A 548 -21.18 -37.38 18.11
N ASP A 549 -20.32 -36.93 17.19
CA ASP A 549 -20.61 -35.77 16.32
C ASP A 549 -21.55 -36.10 15.15
N GLY A 550 -21.67 -37.40 14.80
CA GLY A 550 -22.61 -37.88 13.78
C GLY A 550 -24.08 -37.82 14.20
N ALA A 551 -24.36 -37.89 15.51
CA ALA A 551 -25.73 -37.91 16.02
C ALA A 551 -26.39 -36.51 16.00
N TYR A 552 -25.60 -35.44 16.14
CA TYR A 552 -26.10 -34.06 16.13
C TYR A 552 -26.47 -33.58 14.71
N SER A 553 -25.72 -34.05 13.70
CA SER A 553 -25.94 -33.75 12.28
C SER A 553 -27.23 -34.41 11.74
N MET A 554 -27.50 -35.68 12.09
CA MET A 554 -28.75 -36.35 11.69
C MET A 554 -30.00 -35.75 12.33
N ALA A 555 -29.92 -35.28 13.58
CA ALA A 555 -31.05 -34.66 14.27
C ALA A 555 -31.47 -33.32 13.62
N LEU A 556 -30.50 -32.52 13.16
CA LEU A 556 -30.75 -31.26 12.44
C LEU A 556 -31.30 -31.49 11.02
N MET A 557 -30.92 -32.58 10.37
CA MET A 557 -31.43 -32.94 9.04
C MET A 557 -32.89 -33.44 9.09
N GLN A 558 -33.25 -34.23 10.12
CA GLN A 558 -34.63 -34.67 10.34
C GLN A 558 -35.57 -33.53 10.77
N LEU A 559 -35.07 -32.53 11.49
CA LEU A 559 -35.83 -31.31 11.84
C LEU A 559 -36.09 -30.41 10.62
N ARG A 560 -35.20 -30.41 9.61
CA ARG A 560 -35.41 -29.67 8.35
C ARG A 560 -36.41 -30.35 7.41
N GLN A 561 -36.49 -31.68 7.38
CA GLN A 561 -37.48 -32.39 6.56
C GLN A 561 -38.91 -32.29 7.11
N ARG A 562 -39.12 -32.12 8.42
CA ARG A 562 -40.46 -31.94 9.01
C ARG A 562 -41.06 -30.54 8.83
N ARG A 563 -40.32 -29.56 8.29
CA ARG A 563 -40.83 -28.21 7.96
C ARG A 563 -41.20 -28.04 6.47
N ARG A 564 -41.14 -29.12 5.69
CA ARG A 564 -41.67 -29.19 4.32
C ARG A 564 -42.71 -30.31 4.25
N CYS A 565 -43.81 -30.14 4.98
CA CYS A 565 -45.14 -30.73 4.75
C CYS A 565 -46.16 -29.73 5.29
#